data_AF-A0A7S0UKB7-F1
#
_entry.id   AF-A0A7S0UKB7-F1
#
_cell.length_a   1.000
_cell.length_b   1.000
_cell.length_c   1.000
_cell.angle_alpha   90.00
_cell.angle_beta   90.00
_cell.angle_gamma   90.00
#
_symmetry.space_group_name_H-M   'P 1'
#
loop_
_entity.id
_entity.type
_entity.pdbx_description
1 polymer ?
#
loop_
_entity_poly.entity_id
_entity_poly.type
_entity_poly.pdbx_seq_one_letter_code
_entity_poly.pdbx_strand_id
1 'polypeptide(L)'
;MTFYFWARSLRNEASAWIGAIAGLAYFYMVATWGGYVFVLNLVGVHAAVLVLMGRFSPKVYLSYTLFYAIGTTLAVQVPVVGWAPLKSLEQLGPCAVFCGYQILRFCDLVKKKRNMSRTEFMVFRVKVIAAVGVVALLLIL
;
A
#
# COMPACT_ATOMS: atom_id res chain seq x y z
N MET A 1 18.82 -2.62 -2.34
CA MET A 1 18.08 -2.83 -3.61
C MET A 1 16.61 -2.45 -3.50
N THR A 2 15.87 -2.91 -2.49
CA THR A 2 14.43 -2.60 -2.30
C THR A 2 14.11 -1.11 -2.38
N PHE A 3 14.80 -0.27 -1.62
CA PHE A 3 14.55 1.18 -1.63
C PHE A 3 14.86 1.85 -2.97
N TYR A 4 15.89 1.39 -3.67
CA TYR A 4 16.23 1.90 -5.00
C TYR A 4 15.10 1.61 -6.00
N PHE A 5 14.63 0.37 -6.08
CA PHE A 5 13.53 0.01 -6.97
C PHE A 5 12.21 0.67 -6.57
N TRP A 6 11.95 0.80 -5.27
CA TRP A 6 10.81 1.57 -4.75
C TRP A 6 10.87 3.03 -5.24
N ALA A 7 11.94 3.76 -4.96
CA ALA A 7 12.09 5.14 -5.41
C ALA A 7 12.05 5.26 -6.94
N ARG A 8 12.65 4.31 -7.67
CA ARG A 8 12.63 4.28 -9.13
C ARG A 8 11.22 4.08 -9.69
N SER A 9 10.41 3.24 -9.06
CA SER A 9 9.03 2.96 -9.49
C SER A 9 8.16 4.22 -9.44
N LEU A 10 8.45 5.12 -8.49
CA LEU A 10 7.73 6.36 -8.29
C LEU A 10 8.16 7.50 -9.23
N ARG A 11 9.13 7.31 -10.13
CA ARG A 11 9.58 8.41 -11.01
C ARG A 11 8.57 8.72 -12.11
N ASN A 12 8.20 7.74 -12.93
CA ASN A 12 7.35 7.90 -14.11
C ASN A 12 6.17 6.92 -14.09
N GLU A 13 5.08 7.20 -14.81
CA GLU A 13 3.95 6.24 -14.90
C GLU A 13 4.40 4.92 -15.53
N ALA A 14 5.23 4.98 -16.57
CA ALA A 14 5.83 3.82 -17.22
C ALA A 14 6.79 3.02 -16.31
N SER A 15 7.24 3.57 -15.18
CA SER A 15 8.08 2.84 -14.22
C SER A 15 7.28 2.23 -13.07
N ALA A 16 5.97 2.42 -13.01
CA ALA A 16 5.17 1.98 -11.88
C ALA A 16 5.26 0.46 -11.63
N TRP A 17 5.40 -0.33 -12.70
CA TRP A 17 5.58 -1.77 -12.65
C TRP A 17 6.86 -2.22 -11.94
N ILE A 18 7.88 -1.35 -11.83
CA ILE A 18 9.12 -1.61 -11.07
C ILE A 18 8.80 -1.82 -9.57
N GLY A 19 7.62 -1.41 -9.10
CA GLY A 19 7.12 -1.79 -7.78
C GLY A 19 7.08 -3.30 -7.56
N ALA A 20 6.82 -4.11 -8.60
CA ALA A 20 6.91 -5.56 -8.55
C ALA A 20 8.35 -6.04 -8.31
N ILE A 21 9.33 -5.44 -9.00
CA ILE A 21 10.75 -5.74 -8.78
C ILE A 21 11.16 -5.33 -7.37
N ALA A 22 10.63 -4.21 -6.85
CA ALA A 22 10.84 -3.83 -5.45
C ALA A 22 10.28 -4.88 -4.48
N GLY A 23 9.12 -5.49 -4.79
CA GLY A 23 8.54 -6.60 -4.04
C GLY A 23 9.39 -7.86 -4.08
N LEU A 24 9.96 -8.21 -5.23
CA LEU A 24 10.92 -9.32 -5.38
C LEU A 24 12.21 -9.05 -4.60
N ALA A 25 12.75 -7.84 -4.67
CA ALA A 25 13.92 -7.42 -3.89
C ALA A 25 13.64 -7.43 -2.39
N TYR A 26 12.40 -7.10 -1.98
CA TYR A 26 11.96 -7.24 -0.59
C TYR A 26 11.90 -8.71 -0.17
N PHE A 27 11.32 -9.60 -0.98
CA PHE A 27 11.33 -11.04 -0.70
C PHE A 27 12.75 -11.60 -0.51
N TYR A 28 13.69 -11.24 -1.39
CA TYR A 28 15.09 -11.62 -1.23
C TYR A 28 15.66 -11.15 0.12
N MET A 29 15.27 -9.96 0.56
CA MET A 29 15.69 -9.44 1.86
C MET A 29 15.08 -10.24 3.01
N VAL A 30 13.78 -10.57 2.95
CA VAL A 30 13.10 -11.44 3.94
C VAL A 30 13.83 -12.78 4.08
N ALA A 31 14.27 -13.36 2.96
CA ALA A 31 14.97 -14.64 2.95
C ALA A 31 16.41 -14.58 3.48
N THR A 32 17.03 -13.39 3.53
CA THR A 32 18.46 -13.23 3.85
C THR A 32 18.72 -12.49 5.17
N TRP A 33 17.77 -11.69 5.66
CA TRP A 33 17.96 -10.87 6.86
C TRP A 33 16.65 -10.61 7.62
N GLY A 34 16.70 -10.74 8.95
CA GLY A 34 15.55 -10.51 9.85
C GLY A 34 15.07 -9.05 9.94
N GLY A 35 15.84 -8.08 9.44
CA GLY A 35 15.43 -6.66 9.42
C GLY A 35 14.38 -6.29 8.38
N TYR A 36 13.76 -7.27 7.71
CA TYR A 36 12.73 -7.04 6.69
C TYR A 36 11.53 -6.26 7.20
N VAL A 37 11.21 -6.40 8.49
CA VAL A 37 10.14 -5.63 9.15
C VAL A 37 10.38 -4.13 9.02
N PHE A 38 11.63 -3.67 9.21
CA PHE A 38 11.99 -2.26 9.05
C PHE A 38 11.77 -1.77 7.61
N VAL A 39 12.20 -2.55 6.61
CA VAL A 39 12.06 -2.16 5.20
C VAL A 39 10.60 -2.10 4.77
N LEU A 40 9.78 -3.05 5.18
CA LEU A 40 8.34 -3.05 4.89
C LEU A 40 7.67 -1.80 5.49
N ASN A 41 7.97 -1.49 6.75
CA ASN A 41 7.42 -0.32 7.43
C ASN A 41 7.88 0.99 6.81
N LEU A 42 9.16 1.14 6.48
CA LEU A 42 9.66 2.38 5.89
C LEU A 42 9.01 2.67 4.53
N VAL A 43 8.82 1.63 3.70
CA VAL A 43 8.08 1.76 2.43
C VAL A 43 6.61 2.10 2.67
N GLY A 44 5.97 1.42 3.63
CA GLY A 44 4.58 1.69 4.03
C GLY A 44 4.36 3.13 4.53
N VAL A 45 5.24 3.61 5.42
CA VAL A 45 5.21 4.99 5.93
C VAL A 45 5.42 5.99 4.80
N HIS A 46 6.40 5.77 3.93
CA HIS A 46 6.63 6.66 2.78
C HIS A 46 5.39 6.72 1.86
N ALA A 47 4.75 5.59 1.58
CA ALA A 47 3.50 5.55 0.83
C ALA A 47 2.36 6.30 1.55
N ALA A 48 2.19 6.10 2.85
CA ALA A 48 1.20 6.84 3.65
C ALA A 48 1.43 8.36 3.60
N VAL A 49 2.68 8.81 3.76
CA VAL A 49 3.05 10.22 3.69
C VAL A 49 2.72 10.82 2.32
N LEU A 50 2.94 10.09 1.22
CA LEU A 50 2.55 10.57 -0.12
C LEU A 50 1.05 10.84 -0.22
N VAL A 51 0.21 10.01 0.41
CA VAL A 51 -1.24 10.25 0.47
C VAL A 51 -1.57 11.48 1.32
N LEU A 52 -0.95 11.61 2.50
CA LEU A 52 -1.17 12.75 3.40
C LEU A 52 -0.77 14.09 2.75
N MET A 53 0.28 14.08 1.94
CA MET A 53 0.71 15.24 1.14
C MET A 53 -0.18 15.52 -0.08
N GLY A 54 -1.26 14.75 -0.28
CA GLY A 54 -2.15 14.89 -1.45
C GLY A 54 -1.52 14.43 -2.77
N ARG A 55 -0.40 13.69 -2.73
CA ARG A 55 0.34 13.21 -3.91
C ARG A 55 -0.07 11.81 -4.36
N PHE A 56 -1.30 11.39 -4.03
CA PHE A 56 -1.87 10.15 -4.54
C PHE A 56 -2.03 10.22 -6.05
N SER A 57 -1.58 9.19 -6.76
CA SER A 57 -1.68 9.09 -8.22
C SER A 57 -1.75 7.63 -8.66
N PRO A 58 -2.21 7.33 -9.89
CA PRO A 58 -2.27 5.96 -10.41
C PRO A 58 -0.92 5.23 -10.37
N LYS A 59 0.18 5.97 -10.61
CA LYS A 59 1.56 5.46 -10.48
C LYS A 59 1.85 4.97 -9.07
N VAL A 60 1.66 5.84 -8.07
CA VAL A 60 1.95 5.52 -6.67
C VAL A 60 1.07 4.35 -6.21
N TYR A 61 -0.20 4.34 -6.63
CA TYR A 61 -1.13 3.24 -6.38
C TYR A 61 -0.59 1.91 -6.93
N LEU A 62 -0.24 1.86 -8.21
CA LEU A 62 0.24 0.65 -8.86
C LEU A 62 1.56 0.18 -8.26
N SER A 63 2.51 1.09 -8.02
CA SER A 63 3.81 0.76 -7.41
C SER A 63 3.67 0.14 -6.02
N TYR A 64 2.87 0.75 -5.13
CA TYR A 64 2.69 0.22 -3.78
C TYR A 64 1.88 -1.08 -3.76
N THR A 65 0.83 -1.17 -4.59
CA THR A 65 0.01 -2.39 -4.71
C THR A 65 0.86 -3.57 -5.17
N LEU A 66 1.69 -3.38 -6.21
CA LEU A 66 2.58 -4.45 -6.70
C LEU A 66 3.65 -4.82 -5.68
N PHE A 67 4.28 -3.82 -5.05
CA PHE A 67 5.27 -4.04 -3.99
C PHE A 67 4.69 -4.88 -2.86
N TYR A 68 3.55 -4.47 -2.32
CA TYR A 68 2.94 -5.11 -1.16
C TYR A 68 2.37 -6.49 -1.51
N ALA A 69 1.64 -6.62 -2.62
CA ALA A 69 1.03 -7.89 -3.01
C ALA A 69 2.07 -8.96 -3.33
N ILE A 70 3.07 -8.64 -4.17
CA ILE A 70 4.12 -9.59 -4.53
C ILE A 70 5.03 -9.86 -3.33
N GLY A 71 5.49 -8.80 -2.66
CA GLY A 71 6.38 -8.91 -1.51
C GLY A 71 5.78 -9.73 -0.37
N THR A 72 4.51 -9.48 -0.03
CA THR A 72 3.83 -10.20 1.05
C THR A 72 3.51 -11.65 0.68
N THR A 73 2.99 -11.89 -0.54
CA THR A 73 2.66 -13.26 -0.99
C THR A 73 3.88 -14.16 -0.98
N LEU A 74 5.05 -13.64 -1.37
CA LEU A 74 6.30 -14.39 -1.33
C LEU A 74 6.88 -14.48 0.08
N ALA A 75 6.80 -13.41 0.88
CA ALA A 75 7.30 -13.43 2.27
C ALA A 75 6.58 -14.45 3.14
N VAL A 76 5.27 -14.63 2.97
CA VAL A 76 4.48 -15.61 3.75
C VAL A 76 4.93 -17.06 3.50
N GLN A 77 5.57 -17.33 2.36
CA GLN A 77 6.11 -18.66 2.03
C GLN A 77 7.38 -18.99 2.81
N VAL A 78 8.03 -18.00 3.43
CA VAL A 78 9.22 -18.21 4.27
C VAL A 78 8.78 -18.73 5.64
N PRO A 79 9.18 -19.94 6.08
CA PRO A 79 8.65 -20.57 7.28
C PRO A 79 8.80 -19.74 8.56
N VAL A 80 9.91 -19.02 8.70
CA VAL A 80 10.16 -18.14 9.86
C VAL A 80 9.26 -16.90 9.89
N VAL A 81 8.65 -16.52 8.76
CA VAL A 81 7.74 -15.38 8.66
C VAL A 81 6.29 -15.83 8.78
N GLY A 82 5.91 -16.87 8.01
CA GLY A 82 4.54 -17.37 7.97
C GLY A 82 3.52 -16.25 7.77
N TRP A 83 2.48 -16.22 8.61
CA TRP A 83 1.39 -15.24 8.51
C TRP A 83 1.64 -13.92 9.25
N ALA A 84 2.88 -13.65 9.70
CA ALA A 84 3.21 -12.44 10.45
C ALA A 84 2.80 -11.13 9.73
N PRO A 85 2.94 -10.97 8.40
CA PRO A 85 2.54 -9.73 7.71
C PRO A 85 1.06 -9.37 7.83
N LEU A 86 0.20 -10.33 8.18
CA LEU A 86 -1.25 -10.17 8.29
C LEU A 86 -1.76 -10.30 9.74
N LYS A 87 -0.88 -10.63 10.69
CA LYS A 87 -1.25 -10.85 12.11
C LYS A 87 -0.44 -10.04 13.10
N SER A 88 0.83 -9.77 12.79
CA SER A 88 1.74 -9.07 13.69
C SER A 88 1.50 -7.56 13.64
N LEU A 89 1.34 -6.94 14.80
CA LEU A 89 1.23 -5.49 14.95
C LEU A 89 2.41 -4.75 14.29
N GLU A 90 3.59 -5.37 14.27
CA GLU A 90 4.78 -4.80 13.64
C GLU A 90 4.67 -4.67 12.12
N GLN A 91 3.74 -5.38 11.47
CA GLN A 91 3.58 -5.39 10.01
C GLN A 91 2.18 -5.00 9.54
N LEU A 92 1.24 -4.77 10.47
CA LEU A 92 -0.12 -4.34 10.14
C LEU A 92 -0.19 -2.92 9.56
N GLY A 93 0.75 -2.04 9.89
CA GLY A 93 0.79 -0.68 9.33
C GLY A 93 0.82 -0.69 7.79
N PRO A 94 1.81 -1.35 7.15
CA PRO A 94 1.86 -1.54 5.71
C PRO A 94 0.62 -2.21 5.10
N CYS A 95 0.00 -3.16 5.82
CA CYS A 95 -1.28 -3.78 5.44
C CYS A 95 -2.42 -2.75 5.41
N ALA A 96 -2.53 -1.92 6.44
CA ALA A 96 -3.52 -0.85 6.52
C ALA A 96 -3.34 0.17 5.40
N VAL A 97 -2.09 0.53 5.06
CA VAL A 97 -1.80 1.40 3.92
C VAL A 97 -2.23 0.76 2.61
N PHE A 98 -2.04 -0.56 2.44
CA PHE A 98 -2.49 -1.28 1.26
C PHE A 98 -4.01 -1.24 1.10
N CYS A 99 -4.75 -1.54 2.18
CA CYS A 99 -6.20 -1.43 2.20
C CYS A 99 -6.67 0.00 1.90
N GLY A 100 -6.02 1.00 2.51
CA GLY A 100 -6.27 2.42 2.24
C GLY A 100 -6.10 2.77 0.76
N TYR A 101 -5.04 2.29 0.13
CA TYR A 101 -4.78 2.49 -1.29
C TYR A 101 -5.87 1.91 -2.19
N GLN A 102 -6.42 0.73 -1.86
CA GLN A 102 -7.55 0.14 -2.60
C GLN A 102 -8.79 1.04 -2.53
N ILE A 103 -9.11 1.56 -1.34
CA ILE A 103 -10.25 2.44 -1.11
C ILE A 103 -10.08 3.77 -1.88
N LEU A 104 -8.89 4.35 -1.84
CA LEU A 104 -8.58 5.58 -2.58
C LEU A 104 -8.72 5.39 -4.08
N ARG A 105 -8.21 4.27 -4.61
CA ARG A 105 -8.36 3.95 -6.04
C ARG A 105 -9.82 3.75 -6.41
N PHE A 106 -10.59 3.05 -5.58
CA PHE A 106 -12.03 2.89 -5.78
C PHE A 106 -12.73 4.24 -5.84
N CYS A 107 -12.40 5.17 -4.95
CA CYS A 107 -12.96 6.52 -4.97
C CYS A 107 -12.67 7.24 -6.29
N ASP A 108 -11.42 7.20 -6.78
CA ASP A 108 -11.04 7.81 -8.06
C ASP A 108 -11.78 7.21 -9.26
N LEU A 109 -12.03 5.89 -9.26
CA LEU A 109 -12.80 5.23 -10.31
C LEU A 109 -14.26 5.67 -10.30
N VAL A 110 -14.88 5.77 -9.12
CA VAL A 110 -16.27 6.25 -8.99
C VAL A 110 -16.39 7.71 -9.42
N LYS A 111 -15.43 8.56 -9.04
CA LYS A 111 -15.36 9.95 -9.48
C LYS A 111 -15.38 10.06 -11.00
N LYS A 112 -14.53 9.27 -11.67
CA LYS A 112 -14.42 9.26 -13.14
C LYS A 112 -15.72 8.77 -13.80
N LYS A 113 -16.38 7.78 -13.21
CA LYS A 113 -17.64 7.22 -13.77
C LYS A 113 -18.83 8.15 -13.58
N ARG A 114 -18.88 8.90 -12.47
CA ARG A 114 -20.01 9.78 -12.10
C ARG A 114 -19.79 11.24 -12.47
N ASN A 115 -18.66 11.61 -13.09
CA ASN A 115 -18.28 12.99 -13.42
C ASN A 115 -18.54 13.98 -12.26
N MET A 116 -18.14 13.59 -11.05
CA MET A 116 -18.41 14.37 -9.83
C MET A 116 -17.58 15.65 -9.80
N SER A 117 -18.17 16.74 -9.32
CA SER A 117 -17.44 17.97 -9.00
C SER A 117 -16.41 17.73 -7.88
N ARG A 118 -15.45 18.66 -7.73
CA ARG A 118 -14.40 18.54 -6.69
C ARG A 118 -14.98 18.43 -5.28
N THR A 119 -16.01 19.21 -4.99
CA THR A 119 -16.66 19.24 -3.67
C THR A 119 -17.42 17.95 -3.39
N GLU A 120 -18.21 17.47 -4.35
CA GLU A 120 -18.92 16.19 -4.23
C GLU A 120 -17.96 15.01 -4.05
N PHE A 121 -16.83 15.03 -4.77
CA PHE A 121 -15.80 14.01 -4.62
C PHE A 121 -15.16 14.02 -3.24
N MET A 122 -14.86 15.20 -2.68
CA MET A 122 -14.27 15.32 -1.36
C MET A 122 -15.23 14.80 -0.27
N VAL A 123 -16.50 15.19 -0.34
CA VAL A 123 -17.55 14.68 0.58
C VAL A 123 -17.71 13.17 0.43
N PHE A 124 -17.76 12.66 -0.79
CA PHE A 124 -17.86 11.22 -1.05
C PHE A 124 -16.66 10.46 -0.46
N ARG A 125 -15.44 10.95 -0.68
CA ARG A 125 -14.22 10.32 -0.16
C ARG A 125 -14.21 10.28 1.37
N VAL A 126 -14.59 11.37 2.03
CA VAL A 126 -14.71 11.40 3.51
C VAL A 126 -15.75 10.41 3.99
N LYS A 127 -16.93 10.35 3.36
CA LYS A 127 -17.99 9.37 3.71
C LYS A 127 -17.52 7.93 3.57
N VAL A 128 -16.84 7.58 2.48
CA VAL A 128 -16.33 6.21 2.26
C VAL A 128 -15.27 5.86 3.31
N ILE A 129 -14.32 6.76 3.58
CA ILE A 129 -13.27 6.52 4.59
C ILE A 129 -13.90 6.37 5.98
N ALA A 130 -14.88 7.22 6.34
CA ALA A 130 -15.59 7.11 7.61
C ALA A 130 -16.36 5.79 7.73
N ALA A 131 -17.08 5.38 6.68
CA ALA A 131 -17.82 4.12 6.67
C ALA A 131 -16.88 2.91 6.85
N VAL A 132 -15.76 2.88 6.15
CA VAL A 132 -14.75 1.82 6.32
C VAL A 132 -14.17 1.84 7.73
N GLY A 133 -13.88 3.02 8.28
CA GLY A 133 -13.38 3.17 9.65
C GLY A 133 -14.35 2.62 10.69
N VAL A 134 -15.65 2.89 10.54
CA VAL A 134 -16.71 2.36 11.42
C VAL A 134 -16.78 0.84 11.31
N VAL A 135 -16.80 0.28 10.10
CA VAL A 135 -16.81 -1.17 9.90
C VAL A 135 -15.57 -1.83 10.52
N ALA A 136 -14.38 -1.23 10.32
CA ALA A 136 -13.16 -1.73 10.91
C ALA A 136 -13.19 -1.70 12.44
N LEU A 137 -13.73 -0.64 13.05
CA LEU A 137 -13.90 -0.55 14.51
C LEU A 137 -14.84 -1.62 15.03
N LEU A 138 -15.98 -1.84 14.35
CA LEU A 138 -16.97 -2.86 14.72
C LEU A 138 -16.44 -4.28 14.61
N LEU A 139 -15.45 -4.54 13.75
CA LEU A 139 -14.81 -5.85 13.65
C LEU A 139 -13.77 -6.10 14.77
N ILE A 140 -13.34 -5.06 15.47
CA ILE A 140 -12.35 -5.13 16.55
C ILE A 140 -13.04 -5.20 17.93
N LEU A 141 -14.24 -4.63 18.06
CA LEU A 141 -15.10 -4.68 19.25
C LEU A 141 -15.83 -6.02 19.37
#